data_AF-A0A952HRG2-F1
#
_entry.id   AF-A0A952HRG2-F1
#
_cell.length_a   1.000
_cell.length_b   1.000
_cell.length_c   1.000
_cell.angle_alpha   90.00
_cell.angle_beta   90.00
_cell.angle_gamma   90.00
#
_symmetry.space_group_name_H-M   'P 1'
#
loop_
_entity.id
_entity.type
_entity.pdbx_description
1 polymer ?
#
loop_
_entity_poly.entity_id
_entity_poly.type
_entity_poly.pdbx_seq_one_letter_code
_entity_poly.pdbx_strand_id
1 'polypeptide(L)'
;MKFRPEDAQPLSLTDAEQGLMDKQPDSDREAKLETIRAELDRLDRVSTTSAESSDLQVATLKLEAAGLMLDLDLKASAWENAKSCLPVLIEQQKFEDAALACQYVYLSDREDALPAIGQAAWLAVTYPVNPHLSANILDMIIDEMPDNSDGAAVVAATAHYVVDLRCAEDEYDELRLFTGGMLAKVARRHSNVESQQMFELWVERLELDDPSKFLVRLRNVIDVMVQQDWWFDREKLQAALPE
;
A
#
# COMPACT_ATOMS: atom_id res chain seq x y z
N MET A 1 0.00 54.50 22.02
CA MET A 1 1.23 53.88 21.53
C MET A 1 0.82 52.57 20.87
N LYS A 2 0.60 52.57 19.55
CA LYS A 2 0.10 51.40 18.81
C LYS A 2 1.30 50.66 18.22
N PHE A 3 1.54 49.44 18.66
CA PHE A 3 2.46 48.51 17.99
C PHE A 3 1.96 48.28 16.55
N ARG A 4 2.83 48.52 15.56
CA ARG A 4 2.56 48.14 14.17
C ARG A 4 3.06 46.71 13.98
N PRO A 5 2.29 45.80 13.35
CA PRO A 5 2.68 44.42 13.12
C PRO A 5 3.72 44.24 11.99
N GLU A 6 4.29 45.33 11.46
CA GLU A 6 5.22 45.30 10.31
C GLU A 6 6.69 45.18 10.71
N ASP A 7 7.03 45.19 12.01
CA ASP A 7 8.41 45.07 12.52
C ASP A 7 8.78 43.62 12.94
N ALA A 8 7.91 42.64 12.72
CA ALA A 8 8.22 41.24 12.97
C ALA A 8 9.04 40.69 11.79
N GLN A 9 10.38 40.72 11.91
CA GLN A 9 11.23 39.94 11.01
C GLN A 9 10.81 38.46 11.09
N PRO A 10 10.62 37.77 9.95
CA PRO A 10 10.42 36.33 9.98
C PRO A 10 11.65 35.71 10.65
N LEU A 11 11.43 34.94 11.72
CA LEU A 11 12.48 34.15 12.36
C LEU A 11 13.01 33.14 11.34
N SER A 12 14.07 33.51 10.61
CA SER A 12 14.80 32.60 9.75
C SER A 12 15.69 31.74 10.61
N LEU A 13 15.48 30.42 10.59
CA LEU A 13 16.33 29.45 11.25
C LEU A 13 17.77 29.58 10.72
N THR A 14 18.75 29.38 11.59
CA THR A 14 20.15 29.24 11.18
C THR A 14 20.37 27.89 10.49
N ASP A 15 21.38 27.78 9.63
CA ASP A 15 21.71 26.51 8.95
C ASP A 15 21.92 25.34 9.92
N ALA A 16 22.36 25.62 11.15
CA ALA A 16 22.51 24.64 12.22
C ALA A 16 21.16 24.19 12.79
N GLU A 17 20.23 25.11 13.02
CA GLU A 17 18.86 24.81 13.48
C GLU A 17 18.05 24.10 12.39
N GLN A 18 18.25 24.48 11.12
CA GLN A 18 17.64 23.85 9.97
C GLN A 18 18.16 22.42 9.80
N GLY A 19 19.48 22.21 9.94
CA GLY A 19 20.09 20.88 9.94
C GLY A 19 19.80 20.02 11.18
N LEU A 20 19.35 20.61 12.29
CA LEU A 20 18.82 19.89 13.46
C LEU A 20 17.38 19.45 13.23
N MET A 21 16.56 20.31 12.62
CA MET A 21 15.16 20.03 12.31
C MET A 21 15.01 18.93 11.25
N ASP A 22 15.90 18.87 10.26
CA ASP A 22 15.95 17.79 9.26
C ASP A 22 16.37 16.44 9.86
N LYS A 23 17.07 16.41 11.00
CA LYS A 23 17.57 15.17 11.64
C LYS A 23 16.67 14.61 12.73
N GLN A 24 15.78 15.43 13.28
CA GLN A 24 14.95 15.04 14.42
C GLN A 24 13.94 13.92 14.07
N PRO A 25 13.24 13.95 12.92
CA PRO A 25 12.33 12.89 12.51
C PRO A 25 13.02 11.51 12.40
N ASP A 26 14.25 11.48 11.90
CA ASP A 26 14.99 10.22 11.73
C ASP A 26 15.48 9.68 13.07
N SER A 27 15.94 10.55 13.98
CA SER A 27 16.34 10.13 15.32
C SER A 27 15.20 9.51 16.14
N ASP A 28 13.97 10.01 15.98
CA ASP A 28 12.78 9.46 16.64
C ASP A 28 12.42 8.07 16.07
N ARG A 29 12.51 7.91 14.74
CA ARG A 29 12.32 6.62 14.05
C ARG A 29 13.37 5.60 14.47
N GLU A 30 14.64 6.00 14.54
CA GLU A 30 15.74 5.16 15.00
C GLU A 30 15.51 4.68 16.44
N ALA A 31 15.14 5.59 17.35
CA ALA A 31 14.86 5.23 18.76
C ALA A 31 13.67 4.26 18.88
N LYS A 32 12.63 4.47 18.07
CA LYS A 32 11.48 3.58 17.99
C LYS A 32 11.87 2.20 17.44
N LEU A 33 12.69 2.15 16.39
CA LEU A 33 13.20 0.92 15.81
C LEU A 33 14.03 0.11 16.80
N GLU A 34 14.92 0.77 17.57
CA GLU A 34 15.69 0.12 18.64
C GLU A 34 14.80 -0.43 19.75
N THR A 35 13.72 0.27 20.10
CA THR A 35 12.73 -0.22 21.06
C THR A 35 12.06 -1.50 20.57
N ILE A 36 11.68 -1.55 19.29
CA ILE A 36 11.07 -2.74 18.68
C ILE A 36 12.06 -3.90 18.64
N ARG A 37 13.32 -3.65 18.25
CA ARG A 37 14.38 -4.67 18.24
C ARG A 37 14.61 -5.28 19.62
N ALA A 38 14.65 -4.46 20.67
CA ALA A 38 14.81 -4.94 22.03
C ALA A 38 13.64 -5.84 22.48
N GLU A 39 12.41 -5.53 22.07
CA GLU A 39 11.25 -6.37 22.38
C GLU A 39 11.25 -7.67 21.58
N LEU A 40 11.66 -7.65 20.31
CA LEU A 40 11.84 -8.86 19.50
C LEU A 40 12.89 -9.79 20.12
N ASP A 41 14.04 -9.25 20.55
CA ASP A 41 15.09 -10.01 21.25
C ASP A 41 14.59 -10.62 22.57
N ARG A 42 13.71 -9.90 23.27
CA ARG A 42 13.10 -10.39 24.50
C ARG A 42 12.14 -11.55 24.22
N LEU A 43 11.30 -11.44 23.18
CA LEU A 43 10.36 -12.49 22.80
C LEU A 43 11.09 -13.77 22.37
N ASP A 44 12.17 -13.64 21.58
CA ASP A 44 12.99 -14.77 21.16
C ASP A 44 13.54 -15.58 22.35
N ARG A 45 13.93 -14.90 23.44
CA ARG A 45 14.47 -15.53 24.67
C ARG A 45 13.41 -16.19 25.56
N VAL A 46 12.14 -15.80 25.45
CA VAL A 46 11.07 -16.21 26.38
C VAL A 46 10.23 -17.38 25.84
N SER A 47 10.38 -17.76 24.57
CA SER A 47 9.60 -18.79 23.86
C SER A 47 9.48 -20.15 24.58
N THR A 48 8.51 -20.26 25.51
CA THR A 48 8.16 -21.51 26.20
C THR A 48 6.68 -21.63 26.62
N THR A 49 5.76 -20.69 26.31
CA THR A 49 4.42 -20.76 26.97
C THR A 49 3.16 -20.48 26.14
N SER A 50 3.22 -20.07 24.87
CA SER A 50 2.07 -20.13 23.94
C SER A 50 2.55 -19.71 22.54
N ALA A 51 2.70 -20.67 21.62
CA ALA A 51 3.35 -20.43 20.32
C ALA A 51 2.54 -19.46 19.43
N GLU A 52 1.23 -19.70 19.27
CA GLU A 52 0.40 -18.97 18.28
C GLU A 52 0.25 -17.48 18.57
N SER A 53 0.00 -17.10 19.83
CA SER A 53 -0.12 -15.69 20.23
C SER A 53 1.23 -14.95 20.17
N SER A 54 2.33 -15.68 20.37
CA SER A 54 3.69 -15.12 20.32
C SER A 54 4.11 -14.84 18.88
N ASP A 55 3.79 -15.76 17.96
CA ASP A 55 4.19 -15.64 16.55
C ASP A 55 3.53 -14.45 15.86
N LEU A 56 2.23 -14.23 16.13
CA LEU A 56 1.53 -13.05 15.60
C LEU A 56 2.12 -11.75 16.16
N GLN A 57 2.42 -11.70 17.46
CA GLN A 57 3.05 -10.52 18.06
C GLN A 57 4.40 -10.21 17.42
N VAL A 58 5.23 -11.23 17.18
CA VAL A 58 6.51 -11.10 16.47
C VAL A 58 6.30 -10.59 15.05
N ALA A 59 5.34 -11.14 14.32
CA ALA A 59 5.03 -10.72 12.95
C ALA A 59 4.57 -9.25 12.88
N THR A 60 3.71 -8.81 13.80
CA THR A 60 3.26 -7.41 13.88
C THR A 60 4.42 -6.46 14.19
N LEU A 61 5.28 -6.80 15.16
CA LEU A 61 6.45 -5.97 15.51
C LEU A 61 7.45 -5.87 14.35
N LYS A 62 7.71 -6.98 13.65
CA LYS A 62 8.56 -6.99 12.47
C LYS A 62 7.97 -6.16 11.32
N LEU A 63 6.65 -6.18 11.13
CA LEU A 63 6.00 -5.34 10.11
C LEU A 63 6.13 -3.85 10.43
N GLU A 64 5.92 -3.45 11.69
CA GLU A 64 6.14 -2.08 12.16
C GLU A 64 7.61 -1.67 11.97
N ALA A 65 8.55 -2.55 12.32
CA ALA A 65 9.97 -2.33 12.08
C ALA A 65 10.30 -2.16 10.59
N ALA A 66 9.68 -2.94 9.71
CA ALA A 66 9.90 -2.86 8.26
C ALA A 66 9.47 -1.51 7.69
N GLY A 67 8.34 -0.94 8.16
CA GLY A 67 7.91 0.40 7.78
C GLY A 67 8.92 1.47 8.19
N LEU A 68 9.40 1.43 9.45
CA LEU A 68 10.45 2.35 9.92
C LEU A 68 11.77 2.18 9.14
N MET A 69 12.10 0.94 8.77
CA MET A 69 13.29 0.65 7.97
C MET A 69 13.18 1.24 6.56
N LEU A 70 12.00 1.21 5.92
CA LEU A 70 11.79 1.88 4.63
C LEU A 70 11.94 3.40 4.76
N ASP A 71 11.35 4.00 5.80
CA ASP A 71 11.50 5.43 6.08
C ASP A 71 12.97 5.85 6.25
N LEU A 72 13.80 4.96 6.82
CA LEU A 72 15.24 5.15 7.05
C LEU A 72 16.12 4.66 5.87
N ASP A 73 15.52 4.33 4.72
CA ASP A 73 16.19 3.78 3.52
C ASP A 73 16.98 2.47 3.77
N LEU A 74 16.63 1.72 4.82
CA LEU A 74 17.17 0.40 5.16
C LEU A 74 16.45 -0.72 4.40
N LYS A 75 16.33 -0.58 3.08
CA LYS A 75 15.52 -1.45 2.20
C LYS A 75 15.80 -2.94 2.35
N ALA A 76 17.06 -3.33 2.51
CA ALA A 76 17.44 -4.73 2.67
C ALA A 76 16.81 -5.36 3.93
N SER A 77 16.90 -4.65 5.05
CA SER A 77 16.34 -5.09 6.33
C SER A 77 14.82 -5.03 6.33
N ALA A 78 14.24 -4.01 5.67
CA ALA A 78 12.79 -3.90 5.51
C ALA A 78 12.23 -5.10 4.75
N TRP A 79 12.85 -5.47 3.64
CA TRP A 79 12.51 -6.64 2.85
C TRP A 79 12.50 -7.91 3.71
N GLU A 80 13.58 -8.16 4.47
CA GLU A 80 13.70 -9.36 5.32
C GLU A 80 12.58 -9.43 6.37
N ASN A 81 12.32 -8.31 7.04
CA ASN A 81 11.29 -8.25 8.07
C ASN A 81 9.90 -8.45 7.47
N ALA A 82 9.51 -7.65 6.49
CA ALA A 82 8.18 -7.72 5.86
C ALA A 82 7.91 -9.09 5.24
N LYS A 83 8.88 -9.65 4.50
CA LYS A 83 8.74 -10.97 3.88
C LYS A 83 8.54 -12.07 4.91
N SER A 84 9.28 -12.02 6.03
CA SER A 84 9.21 -13.05 7.07
C SER A 84 7.89 -13.07 7.84
N CYS A 85 7.15 -11.95 7.88
CA CYS A 85 5.86 -11.87 8.57
C CYS A 85 4.73 -12.57 7.81
N LEU A 86 4.83 -12.61 6.48
CA LEU A 86 3.71 -12.95 5.62
C LEU A 86 3.04 -14.30 5.94
N PRO A 87 3.77 -15.41 6.17
CA PRO A 87 3.13 -16.69 6.47
C PRO A 87 2.23 -16.63 7.71
N VAL A 88 2.70 -15.99 8.78
CA VAL A 88 1.95 -15.84 10.04
C VAL A 88 0.73 -14.95 9.84
N LEU A 89 0.88 -13.83 9.11
CA LEU A 89 -0.23 -12.91 8.85
C LEU A 89 -1.33 -13.59 8.00
N ILE A 90 -0.95 -14.39 7.01
CA ILE A 90 -1.90 -15.16 6.20
C ILE A 90 -2.61 -16.23 7.05
N GLU A 91 -1.86 -17.00 7.85
CA GLU A 91 -2.42 -18.03 8.72
C GLU A 91 -3.41 -17.46 9.75
N GLN A 92 -3.06 -16.32 10.34
CA GLN A 92 -3.88 -15.60 11.32
C GLN A 92 -4.94 -14.69 10.68
N GLN A 93 -5.12 -14.76 9.35
CA GLN A 93 -6.10 -13.98 8.58
C GLN A 93 -6.00 -12.46 8.79
N LYS A 94 -4.78 -11.96 9.04
CA LYS A 94 -4.44 -10.53 9.10
C LYS A 94 -4.17 -10.00 7.69
N PHE A 95 -5.20 -10.02 6.84
CA PHE A 95 -5.04 -9.74 5.41
C PHE A 95 -4.62 -8.30 5.10
N GLU A 96 -5.03 -7.33 5.91
CA GLU A 96 -4.58 -5.94 5.79
C GLU A 96 -3.06 -5.83 6.04
N ASP A 97 -2.59 -6.36 7.17
CA ASP A 97 -1.16 -6.42 7.50
C ASP A 97 -0.38 -7.22 6.46
N ALA A 98 -0.95 -8.31 5.92
CA ALA A 98 -0.32 -9.11 4.87
C ALA A 98 -0.20 -8.32 3.55
N ALA A 99 -1.22 -7.55 3.17
CA ALA A 99 -1.16 -6.67 2.00
C ALA A 99 -0.09 -5.57 2.19
N LEU A 100 -0.02 -4.98 3.39
CA LEU A 100 0.99 -4.00 3.76
C LEU A 100 2.41 -4.61 3.73
N ALA A 101 2.59 -5.83 4.23
CA ALA A 101 3.86 -6.55 4.16
C ALA A 101 4.33 -6.74 2.71
N CYS A 102 3.42 -7.17 1.82
CA CYS A 102 3.70 -7.29 0.39
C CYS A 102 4.06 -5.93 -0.24
N GLN A 103 3.36 -4.85 0.13
CA GLN A 103 3.69 -3.49 -0.31
C GLN A 103 5.09 -3.07 0.16
N TYR A 104 5.48 -3.38 1.39
CA TYR A 104 6.82 -3.08 1.89
C TYR A 104 7.92 -3.87 1.18
N VAL A 105 7.63 -5.13 0.79
CA VAL A 105 8.54 -5.91 -0.06
C VAL A 105 8.70 -5.24 -1.43
N TYR A 106 7.61 -4.75 -2.05
CA TYR A 106 7.67 -3.98 -3.29
C TYR A 106 8.55 -2.72 -3.15
N LEU A 107 8.32 -1.92 -2.10
CA LEU A 107 9.07 -0.68 -1.85
C LEU A 107 10.56 -0.90 -1.53
N SER A 108 10.95 -2.14 -1.20
CA SER A 108 12.34 -2.52 -0.99
C SER A 108 13.14 -2.68 -2.29
N ASP A 109 12.50 -2.57 -3.46
CA ASP A 109 13.13 -2.46 -4.78
C ASP A 109 14.08 -3.62 -5.10
N ARG A 110 13.57 -4.85 -4.94
CA ARG A 110 14.29 -6.11 -5.23
C ARG A 110 13.65 -6.87 -6.38
N GLU A 111 14.29 -7.96 -6.80
CA GLU A 111 13.86 -8.78 -7.94
C GLU A 111 12.42 -9.33 -7.82
N ASP A 112 11.92 -9.47 -6.59
CA ASP A 112 10.57 -9.95 -6.28
C ASP A 112 9.55 -8.82 -6.10
N ALA A 113 9.90 -7.56 -6.42
CA ALA A 113 9.01 -6.40 -6.25
C ALA A 113 7.72 -6.51 -7.08
N LEU A 114 7.80 -6.92 -8.34
CA LEU A 114 6.61 -7.03 -9.20
C LEU A 114 5.64 -8.13 -8.72
N PRO A 115 6.10 -9.35 -8.37
CA PRO A 115 5.26 -10.31 -7.64
C PRO A 115 4.73 -9.79 -6.31
N ALA A 116 5.49 -8.99 -5.57
CA ALA A 116 5.07 -8.43 -4.29
C ALA A 116 3.83 -7.55 -4.43
N ILE A 117 3.87 -6.57 -5.33
CA ILE A 117 2.75 -5.63 -5.47
C ILE A 117 1.51 -6.32 -6.08
N GLY A 118 1.70 -7.32 -6.95
CA GLY A 118 0.60 -8.14 -7.45
C GLY A 118 -0.11 -8.93 -6.35
N GLN A 119 0.64 -9.50 -5.40
CA GLN A 119 0.09 -10.17 -4.23
C GLN A 119 -0.59 -9.20 -3.26
N ALA A 120 0.00 -8.01 -3.06
CA ALA A 120 -0.61 -6.95 -2.28
C ALA A 120 -1.98 -6.56 -2.84
N ALA A 121 -2.08 -6.38 -4.17
CA ALA A 121 -3.35 -6.06 -4.83
C ALA A 121 -4.37 -7.21 -4.76
N TRP A 122 -3.92 -8.46 -4.89
CA TRP A 122 -4.80 -9.61 -4.74
C TRP A 122 -5.45 -9.63 -3.36
N LEU A 123 -4.65 -9.44 -2.29
CA LEU A 123 -5.14 -9.37 -0.91
C LEU A 123 -6.06 -8.16 -0.71
N ALA A 124 -5.62 -6.98 -1.15
CA ALA A 124 -6.36 -5.72 -1.01
C ALA A 124 -7.74 -5.77 -1.68
N VAL A 125 -7.87 -6.42 -2.83
CA VAL A 125 -9.16 -6.48 -3.55
C VAL A 125 -10.03 -7.65 -3.07
N THR A 126 -9.42 -8.76 -2.68
CA THR A 126 -10.17 -9.98 -2.27
C THR A 126 -10.73 -9.88 -0.85
N TYR A 127 -9.98 -9.28 0.07
CA TYR A 127 -10.35 -9.18 1.49
C TYR A 127 -10.71 -7.74 1.89
N PRO A 128 -11.42 -7.54 3.02
CA PRO A 128 -11.78 -6.20 3.51
C PRO A 128 -10.54 -5.47 4.08
N VAL A 129 -9.69 -4.99 3.18
CA VAL A 129 -8.54 -4.14 3.48
C VAL A 129 -8.96 -2.68 3.40
N ASN A 130 -8.37 -1.84 4.25
CA ASN A 130 -8.55 -0.40 4.27
C ASN A 130 -8.50 0.19 2.84
N PRO A 131 -9.47 1.03 2.47
CA PRO A 131 -9.57 1.53 1.10
C PRO A 131 -8.43 2.49 0.73
N HIS A 132 -7.81 3.21 1.68
CA HIS A 132 -6.62 4.02 1.42
C HIS A 132 -5.43 3.14 1.03
N LEU A 133 -5.17 2.08 1.81
CA LEU A 133 -4.11 1.12 1.50
C LEU A 133 -4.36 0.45 0.14
N SER A 134 -5.61 0.05 -0.11
CA SER A 134 -6.01 -0.58 -1.37
C SER A 134 -5.79 0.37 -2.57
N ALA A 135 -6.21 1.62 -2.47
CA ALA A 135 -6.03 2.62 -3.52
C ALA A 135 -4.55 2.91 -3.77
N ASN A 136 -3.74 3.04 -2.70
CA ASN A 136 -2.30 3.25 -2.81
C ASN A 136 -1.58 2.08 -3.50
N ILE A 137 -1.92 0.83 -3.14
CA ILE A 137 -1.38 -0.36 -3.81
C ILE A 137 -1.72 -0.35 -5.30
N LEU A 138 -2.96 -0.03 -5.65
CA LEU A 138 -3.41 0.00 -7.05
C LEU A 138 -2.77 1.16 -7.84
N ASP A 139 -2.50 2.31 -7.22
CA ASP A 139 -1.75 3.41 -7.87
C ASP A 139 -0.30 3.02 -8.18
N MET A 140 0.37 2.31 -7.26
CA MET A 140 1.71 1.76 -7.53
C MET A 140 1.70 0.83 -8.75
N ILE A 141 0.69 -0.02 -8.88
CA ILE A 141 0.53 -0.89 -10.06
C ILE A 141 0.33 -0.08 -11.34
N ILE A 142 -0.42 1.02 -11.29
CA ILE A 142 -0.64 1.90 -12.45
C ILE A 142 0.69 2.50 -12.93
N ASP A 143 1.58 2.85 -12.01
CA ASP A 143 2.88 3.46 -12.31
C ASP A 143 3.87 2.45 -12.92
N GLU A 144 3.72 1.14 -12.67
CA GLU A 144 4.48 0.07 -13.33
C GLU A 144 4.04 -0.21 -14.78
N MET A 145 2.92 0.38 -15.23
CA MET A 145 2.31 0.05 -16.52
C MET A 145 2.58 1.08 -17.61
N PRO A 146 2.80 0.63 -18.86
CA PRO A 146 2.85 1.53 -20.02
C PRO A 146 1.60 2.39 -20.16
N ASP A 147 1.75 3.59 -20.72
CA ASP A 147 0.66 4.56 -20.88
C ASP A 147 -0.56 4.01 -21.63
N ASN A 148 -0.35 3.14 -22.63
CA ASN A 148 -1.39 2.53 -23.45
C ASN A 148 -1.92 1.19 -22.91
N SER A 149 -1.65 0.86 -21.64
CA SER A 149 -2.10 -0.39 -21.03
C SER A 149 -3.59 -0.36 -20.66
N ASP A 150 -4.39 -1.26 -21.26
CA ASP A 150 -5.75 -1.54 -20.80
C ASP A 150 -5.78 -2.05 -19.35
N GLY A 151 -4.71 -2.73 -18.92
CA GLY A 151 -4.55 -3.19 -17.54
C GLY A 151 -4.55 -2.02 -16.54
N ALA A 152 -3.95 -0.89 -16.91
CA ALA A 152 -3.95 0.30 -16.04
C ALA A 152 -5.36 0.89 -15.90
N ALA A 153 -6.16 0.87 -16.96
CA ALA A 153 -7.54 1.32 -16.93
C ALA A 153 -8.39 0.46 -15.97
N VAL A 154 -8.19 -0.86 -16.03
CA VAL A 154 -8.83 -1.83 -15.14
C VAL A 154 -8.42 -1.63 -13.68
N VAL A 155 -7.12 -1.42 -13.42
CA VAL A 155 -6.60 -1.16 -12.06
C VAL A 155 -7.16 0.14 -11.49
N ALA A 156 -7.20 1.22 -12.29
CA ALA A 156 -7.78 2.49 -11.85
C ALA A 156 -9.28 2.39 -11.56
N ALA A 157 -10.04 1.70 -12.41
CA ALA A 157 -11.47 1.46 -12.19
C ALA A 157 -11.69 0.62 -10.92
N THR A 158 -10.83 -0.37 -10.67
CA THR A 158 -10.86 -1.17 -9.44
C THR A 158 -10.60 -0.31 -8.20
N ALA A 159 -9.63 0.61 -8.24
CA ALA A 159 -9.36 1.49 -7.11
C ALA A 159 -10.58 2.33 -6.77
N HIS A 160 -11.23 2.92 -7.78
CA HIS A 160 -12.46 3.69 -7.60
C HIS A 160 -13.60 2.83 -7.02
N TYR A 161 -13.78 1.62 -7.55
CA TYR A 161 -14.78 0.67 -7.07
C TYR A 161 -14.58 0.23 -5.62
N VAL A 162 -13.34 -0.01 -5.19
CA VAL A 162 -13.03 -0.40 -3.81
C VAL A 162 -13.42 0.72 -2.82
N VAL A 163 -13.19 1.98 -3.19
CA VAL A 163 -13.59 3.13 -2.38
C VAL A 163 -15.11 3.21 -2.28
N ASP A 164 -15.82 3.08 -3.40
CA ASP A 164 -17.29 3.05 -3.44
C ASP A 164 -17.89 1.93 -2.58
N LEU A 165 -17.19 0.80 -2.44
CA LEU A 165 -17.67 -0.35 -1.68
C LEU A 165 -17.37 -0.27 -0.17
N ARG A 166 -16.23 0.31 0.23
CA ARG A 166 -15.67 0.10 1.58
C ARG A 166 -15.44 1.36 2.39
N CYS A 167 -15.35 2.53 1.75
CA CYS A 167 -14.94 3.73 2.45
C CYS A 167 -16.08 4.29 3.32
N ALA A 168 -15.74 4.75 4.52
CA ALA A 168 -16.67 5.36 5.46
C ALA A 168 -17.07 6.77 4.99
N GLU A 169 -18.24 7.26 5.41
CA GLU A 169 -18.81 8.52 4.93
C GLU A 169 -17.90 9.75 5.15
N ASP A 170 -17.09 9.76 6.21
CA ASP A 170 -16.22 10.89 6.59
C ASP A 170 -14.95 11.00 5.74
N GLU A 171 -14.47 9.90 5.16
CA GLU A 171 -13.28 9.85 4.29
C GLU A 171 -13.65 9.68 2.80
N TYR A 172 -14.92 9.36 2.52
CA TYR A 172 -15.42 8.98 1.20
C TYR A 172 -15.12 10.01 0.11
N ASP A 173 -15.50 11.27 0.33
CA ASP A 173 -15.38 12.31 -0.70
C ASP A 173 -13.92 12.56 -1.11
N GLU A 174 -13.01 12.57 -0.13
CA GLU A 174 -11.58 12.77 -0.38
C GLU A 174 -10.98 11.59 -1.16
N LEU A 175 -11.21 10.37 -0.69
CA LEU A 175 -10.63 9.19 -1.30
C LEU A 175 -11.24 8.88 -2.66
N ARG A 176 -12.52 9.21 -2.85
CA ARG A 176 -13.20 9.11 -4.14
C ARG A 176 -12.66 10.13 -5.14
N LEU A 177 -12.35 11.34 -4.70
CA LEU A 177 -11.70 12.35 -5.54
C LEU A 177 -10.30 11.88 -5.96
N PHE A 178 -9.52 11.33 -5.03
CA PHE A 178 -8.20 10.75 -5.31
C PHE A 178 -8.27 9.66 -6.39
N THR A 179 -9.11 8.64 -6.19
CA THR A 179 -9.25 7.54 -7.16
C THR A 179 -9.89 7.96 -8.48
N GLY A 180 -10.79 8.96 -8.47
CA GLY A 180 -11.28 9.61 -9.69
C GLY A 180 -10.16 10.31 -10.45
N GLY A 181 -9.21 10.94 -9.74
CA GLY A 181 -7.99 11.50 -10.29
C GLY A 181 -7.09 10.45 -10.94
N MET A 182 -6.93 9.27 -10.30
CA MET A 182 -6.21 8.13 -10.90
C MET A 182 -6.86 7.70 -12.22
N LEU A 183 -8.19 7.55 -12.25
CA LEU A 183 -8.91 7.14 -13.45
C LEU A 183 -8.79 8.18 -14.57
N ALA A 184 -8.85 9.47 -14.25
CA ALA A 184 -8.62 10.56 -15.20
C ALA A 184 -7.17 10.61 -15.71
N LYS A 185 -6.17 10.39 -14.84
CA LYS A 185 -4.74 10.26 -15.19
C LYS A 185 -4.56 9.16 -16.23
N VAL A 186 -5.15 7.98 -15.97
CA VAL A 186 -5.06 6.84 -16.88
C VAL A 186 -5.79 7.09 -18.19
N ALA A 187 -7.00 7.65 -18.16
CA ALA A 187 -7.76 7.96 -19.38
C ALA A 187 -7.00 8.90 -20.32
N ARG A 188 -6.35 9.94 -19.77
CA ARG A 188 -5.52 10.87 -20.53
C ARG A 188 -4.33 10.18 -21.20
N ARG A 189 -3.52 9.43 -20.45
CA ARG A 189 -2.33 8.76 -21.01
C ARG A 189 -2.67 7.62 -21.97
N HIS A 190 -3.78 6.90 -21.73
CA HIS A 190 -4.19 5.73 -22.51
C HIS A 190 -4.83 6.09 -23.85
N SER A 191 -5.70 7.11 -23.87
CA SER A 191 -6.55 7.42 -25.02
C SER A 191 -6.67 8.91 -25.34
N ASN A 192 -5.82 9.78 -24.77
CA ASN A 192 -5.89 11.24 -24.94
C ASN A 192 -7.29 11.81 -24.63
N VAL A 193 -7.89 11.34 -23.53
CA VAL A 193 -9.22 11.81 -23.10
C VAL A 193 -9.13 13.23 -22.53
N GLU A 194 -9.71 14.21 -23.23
CA GLU A 194 -9.66 15.63 -22.84
C GLU A 194 -11.02 16.24 -22.44
N SER A 195 -12.11 15.46 -22.46
CA SER A 195 -13.46 15.93 -22.17
C SER A 195 -14.29 14.87 -21.46
N GLN A 196 -15.33 15.33 -20.76
CA GLN A 196 -16.26 14.45 -20.05
C GLN A 196 -16.93 13.42 -20.99
N GLN A 197 -17.37 13.86 -22.17
CA GLN A 197 -17.99 12.97 -23.17
C GLN A 197 -17.02 11.89 -23.66
N MET A 198 -15.74 12.24 -23.87
CA MET A 198 -14.72 11.26 -24.22
C MET A 198 -14.43 10.29 -23.08
N PHE A 199 -14.50 10.77 -21.84
CA PHE A 199 -14.30 9.94 -20.65
C PHE A 199 -15.41 8.90 -20.50
N GLU A 200 -16.68 9.30 -20.66
CA GLU A 200 -17.83 8.40 -20.62
C GLU A 200 -17.73 7.32 -21.71
N LEU A 201 -17.40 7.71 -22.94
CA LEU A 201 -17.18 6.75 -24.03
C LEU A 201 -15.98 5.83 -23.79
N TRP A 202 -14.92 6.34 -23.15
CA TRP A 202 -13.75 5.55 -22.79
C TRP A 202 -14.09 4.50 -21.72
N VAL A 203 -14.86 4.87 -20.70
CA VAL A 203 -15.39 3.97 -19.66
C VAL A 203 -16.26 2.88 -20.28
N GLU A 204 -17.24 3.26 -21.13
CA GLU A 204 -18.15 2.31 -21.78
C GLU A 204 -17.41 1.36 -22.72
N ARG A 205 -16.53 1.88 -23.58
CA ARG A 205 -15.75 1.08 -24.54
C ARG A 205 -14.86 0.06 -23.83
N LEU A 206 -14.29 0.43 -22.69
CA LEU A 206 -13.44 -0.45 -21.89
C LEU A 206 -14.25 -1.23 -20.84
N GLU A 207 -15.57 -1.10 -20.79
CA GLU A 207 -16.45 -1.79 -19.83
C GLU A 207 -15.99 -1.61 -18.37
N LEU A 208 -15.58 -0.38 -18.01
CA LEU A 208 -15.07 -0.04 -16.67
C LEU A 208 -16.18 0.31 -15.67
N ASP A 209 -17.42 0.38 -16.15
CA ASP A 209 -18.65 0.59 -15.38
C ASP A 209 -19.31 -0.72 -14.90
N ASP A 210 -18.77 -1.87 -15.31
CA ASP A 210 -19.27 -3.20 -14.91
C ASP A 210 -18.19 -3.98 -14.11
N PRO A 211 -18.30 -4.01 -12.77
CA PRO A 211 -17.37 -4.76 -11.90
C PRO A 211 -17.24 -6.23 -12.25
N SER A 212 -18.30 -6.87 -12.75
CA SER A 212 -18.24 -8.28 -13.13
C SER A 212 -17.29 -8.53 -14.31
N LYS A 213 -17.06 -7.52 -15.15
CA LYS A 213 -16.16 -7.58 -16.30
C LYS A 213 -14.75 -7.13 -15.97
N PHE A 214 -14.58 -5.99 -15.31
CA PHE A 214 -13.24 -5.47 -15.03
C PHE A 214 -12.53 -6.25 -13.90
N LEU A 215 -13.23 -6.81 -12.91
CA LEU A 215 -12.57 -7.60 -11.86
C LEU A 215 -11.99 -8.94 -12.38
N VAL A 216 -12.62 -9.54 -13.39
CA VAL A 216 -12.04 -10.71 -14.09
C VAL A 216 -10.76 -10.33 -14.83
N ARG A 217 -10.75 -9.16 -15.49
CA ARG A 217 -9.54 -8.64 -16.15
C ARG A 217 -8.45 -8.26 -15.15
N LEU A 218 -8.82 -7.72 -13.99
CA LEU A 218 -7.86 -7.42 -12.92
C LEU A 218 -7.16 -8.69 -12.45
N ARG A 219 -7.89 -9.81 -12.30
CA ARG A 219 -7.27 -11.10 -11.97
C ARG A 219 -6.18 -11.47 -12.98
N ASN A 220 -6.45 -11.32 -14.28
CA ASN A 220 -5.45 -11.60 -15.31
C ASN A 220 -4.24 -10.68 -15.21
N VAL A 221 -4.44 -9.39 -14.91
CA VAL A 221 -3.36 -8.42 -14.67
C VAL A 221 -2.48 -8.90 -13.51
N ILE A 222 -3.09 -9.24 -12.37
CA ILE A 222 -2.41 -9.75 -11.18
C ILE A 222 -1.65 -11.05 -11.50
N ASP A 223 -2.27 -11.99 -12.21
CA ASP A 223 -1.64 -13.26 -12.58
C ASP A 223 -0.39 -13.04 -13.46
N VAL A 224 -0.38 -12.04 -14.34
CA VAL A 224 0.80 -11.67 -15.14
C VAL A 224 1.91 -11.04 -14.29
N MET A 225 1.55 -10.27 -13.26
CA MET A 225 2.53 -9.64 -12.36
C MET A 225 3.19 -10.65 -11.43
N VAL A 226 2.41 -11.59 -10.87
CA VAL A 226 2.90 -12.58 -9.90
C VAL A 226 3.47 -13.82 -10.59
N GLN A 227 2.94 -14.18 -11.76
CA GLN A 227 3.30 -15.38 -12.50
C GLN A 227 3.22 -16.63 -11.62
N GLN A 228 4.34 -17.32 -11.39
CA GLN A 228 4.44 -18.52 -10.57
C GLN A 228 4.91 -18.23 -9.13
N ASP A 229 5.28 -16.99 -8.80
CA ASP A 229 5.87 -16.62 -7.51
C ASP A 229 4.81 -16.21 -6.48
N TRP A 230 3.84 -17.09 -6.27
CA TRP A 230 2.83 -16.92 -5.22
C TRP A 230 3.39 -17.38 -3.86
N TRP A 231 3.34 -16.50 -2.87
CA TRP A 231 3.88 -16.74 -1.52
C TRP A 231 2.85 -17.34 -0.55
N PHE A 232 1.61 -17.54 -1.01
CA PHE A 232 0.53 -18.19 -0.26
C PHE A 232 -0.42 -18.95 -1.19
N ASP A 233 -1.17 -19.90 -0.63
CA ASP A 233 -2.14 -20.71 -1.34
C ASP A 233 -3.43 -19.92 -1.60
N ARG A 234 -3.51 -19.31 -2.79
CA ARG A 234 -4.68 -18.55 -3.23
C ARG A 234 -5.95 -19.36 -3.34
N GLU A 235 -5.86 -20.62 -3.79
CA GLU A 235 -7.04 -21.46 -4.00
C GLU A 235 -7.67 -21.78 -2.65
N LYS A 236 -6.85 -22.10 -1.65
CA LYS A 236 -7.29 -22.29 -0.27
C LYS A 236 -7.94 -21.03 0.30
N LEU A 237 -7.33 -19.86 0.10
CA LEU A 237 -7.85 -18.58 0.56
C LEU A 237 -9.18 -18.21 -0.13
N GLN A 238 -9.28 -18.42 -1.44
CA GLN A 238 -10.49 -18.16 -2.21
C GLN A 238 -11.64 -19.10 -1.83
N ALA A 239 -11.34 -20.38 -1.58
CA ALA A 239 -12.34 -21.36 -1.13
C ALA A 239 -12.88 -21.06 0.28
N ALA A 240 -12.18 -20.23 1.06
CA ALA A 240 -12.61 -19.82 2.40
C ALA A 240 -13.50 -18.56 2.41
N LEU A 241 -13.73 -17.93 1.25
CA LEU A 241 -14.61 -16.76 1.16
C LEU A 241 -16.08 -17.17 1.39
N PRO A 242 -16.90 -16.31 2.03
CA PRO A 242 -18.34 -16.55 2.14
C PRO A 242 -19.01 -16.65 0.76
N GLU A 243 -20.07 -17.47 0.67
CA GLU A 243 -20.97 -17.52 -0.50
C GLU A 243 -21.79 -16.23 -0.68
#